data_AF-B5JTZ8-F1
#
_entry.id   AF-B5JTZ8-F1
#
_cell.length_a   1.000
_cell.length_b   1.000
_cell.length_c   1.000
_cell.angle_alpha   90.00
_cell.angle_beta   90.00
_cell.angle_gamma   90.00
#
_symmetry.space_group_name_H-M   'P 1'
#
loop_
_entity.id
_entity.type
_entity.pdbx_description
1 polymer ?
#
loop_
_entity_poly.entity_id
_entity_poly.type
_entity_poly.pdbx_seq_one_letter_code
_entity_poly.pdbx_strand_id
1 'polypeptide(L)'
;MACVVIVIGLYSSRPDAQKRSSVPEPVVQVDTQTIALTDETVWLPSRGLMTAFQSSTLSAQVSGEVIEVTDAARAQGQFQRGDSLIKIDDRDYRAALELAEANVQEAQVALQQEQAQANRLSGTGSVLTRTPRRRISC
;
A
#
# COMPACT_ATOMS: atom_id res chain seq x y z
N MET A 1 -91.54 39.72 79.81
CA MET A 1 -90.15 39.98 79.36
C MET A 1 -89.22 38.78 79.54
N ALA A 2 -89.26 38.04 80.66
CA ALA A 2 -88.39 36.88 80.90
C ALA A 2 -88.48 35.74 79.85
N CYS A 3 -89.67 35.41 79.35
CA CYS A 3 -89.84 34.32 78.37
C CYS A 3 -89.22 34.63 76.99
N VAL A 4 -89.12 35.91 76.60
CA VAL A 4 -88.53 36.30 75.30
C VAL A 4 -87.02 36.12 75.32
N VAL A 5 -86.37 36.38 76.46
CA VAL A 5 -84.92 36.26 76.63
C VAL A 5 -84.48 34.79 76.55
N ILE A 6 -85.27 33.86 77.09
CA ILE A 6 -84.94 32.43 77.11
C ILE A 6 -85.01 31.80 75.71
N VAL A 7 -85.99 32.22 74.89
CA VAL A 7 -86.16 31.70 73.52
C VAL A 7 -85.03 32.19 72.60
N ILE A 8 -84.59 33.45 72.75
CA ILE A 8 -83.44 34.00 72.02
C ILE A 8 -82.15 33.27 72.40
N GLY A 9 -81.96 32.98 73.70
CA GLY A 9 -80.79 32.24 74.19
C GLY A 9 -80.65 30.86 73.55
N LEU A 10 -81.74 30.09 73.47
CA LEU A 10 -81.75 28.74 72.89
C LEU A 10 -81.55 28.72 71.37
N TYR A 11 -81.97 29.77 70.65
CA TYR A 11 -81.77 29.83 69.20
C TYR A 11 -80.30 30.14 68.83
N SER A 12 -79.58 30.88 69.67
CA SER A 12 -78.17 31.20 69.46
C SER A 12 -77.21 30.03 69.70
N SER A 13 -77.66 28.96 70.36
CA SER A 13 -76.83 27.83 70.78
C SER A 13 -76.99 26.59 69.91
N ARG A 14 -77.44 26.71 68.65
CA ARG A 14 -77.38 25.59 67.71
C ARG A 14 -75.94 25.45 67.19
N PRO A 15 -75.20 24.40 67.58
CA PRO A 15 -73.85 24.18 67.09
C PRO A 15 -73.98 23.49 65.73
N ASP A 16 -73.72 24.23 64.66
CA ASP A 16 -73.59 23.63 63.33
C ASP A 16 -72.38 22.69 63.33
N ALA A 17 -72.67 21.40 63.17
CA ALA A 17 -71.69 20.33 63.15
C ALA A 17 -70.79 20.48 61.93
N GLN A 18 -69.51 20.83 62.14
CA GLN A 18 -68.50 20.76 61.09
C GLN A 18 -68.41 19.32 60.57
N LYS A 19 -68.84 19.11 59.31
CA LYS A 19 -68.56 17.88 58.56
C LYS A 19 -67.06 17.62 58.61
N ARG A 20 -66.67 16.53 59.28
CA ARG A 20 -65.30 16.01 59.26
C ARG A 20 -64.88 15.81 57.80
N SER A 21 -63.76 16.45 57.48
CA SER A 21 -63.03 16.38 56.23
C SER A 21 -62.88 14.95 55.72
N SER A 22 -63.14 14.77 54.41
CA SER A 22 -62.77 13.62 53.61
C SER A 22 -61.35 13.14 53.95
N VAL A 23 -61.21 11.87 54.32
CA VAL A 23 -59.90 11.22 54.46
C VAL A 23 -59.28 11.17 53.06
N PRO A 24 -58.12 11.80 52.80
CA PRO A 24 -57.46 11.67 51.51
C PRO A 24 -56.95 10.22 51.38
N GLU A 25 -57.32 9.54 50.30
CA GLU A 25 -56.78 8.21 50.00
C GLU A 25 -55.25 8.28 49.81
N PRO A 26 -54.49 7.23 50.19
CA PRO A 26 -53.03 7.26 50.07
C PRO A 26 -52.64 7.29 48.59
N VAL A 27 -52.10 8.42 48.14
CA VAL A 27 -51.55 8.54 46.78
C VAL A 27 -50.19 7.86 46.78
N VAL A 28 -50.10 6.68 46.16
CA VAL A 28 -48.83 5.98 45.99
C VAL A 28 -48.00 6.77 44.98
N GLN A 29 -46.95 7.42 45.46
CA GLN A 29 -46.00 8.13 44.61
C GLN A 29 -45.14 7.10 43.89
N VAL A 30 -45.25 7.08 42.56
CA VAL A 30 -44.39 6.28 41.70
C VAL A 30 -43.45 7.21 40.98
N ASP A 31 -42.16 6.94 41.10
CA ASP A 31 -41.15 7.64 40.31
C ASP A 31 -41.24 7.12 38.87
N THR A 32 -41.50 8.06 37.95
CA THR A 32 -41.49 7.77 36.52
C THR A 32 -40.40 8.60 35.87
N GLN A 33 -39.60 7.96 35.03
CA GLN A 33 -38.55 8.63 34.27
C GLN A 33 -38.95 8.61 32.80
N THR A 34 -39.04 9.79 32.18
CA THR A 34 -39.35 9.93 30.76
C THR A 34 -38.09 9.60 29.95
N ILE A 35 -38.16 8.54 29.14
CA ILE A 35 -37.04 8.11 28.31
C ILE A 35 -37.01 8.95 27.04
N ALA A 36 -35.88 9.63 26.79
CA ALA A 36 -35.62 10.34 25.55
C ALA A 36 -34.69 9.50 24.66
N LEU A 37 -35.08 9.30 23.40
CA LEU A 37 -34.26 8.57 22.44
C LEU A 37 -33.03 9.42 22.11
N THR A 38 -31.85 8.92 22.44
CA THR A 38 -30.58 9.58 22.15
C THR A 38 -29.77 8.65 21.26
N ASP A 39 -29.30 9.16 20.12
CA ASP A 39 -28.39 8.44 19.24
C ASP A 39 -26.98 8.44 19.86
N GLU A 40 -26.70 7.41 20.65
CA GLU A 40 -25.38 7.21 21.24
C GLU A 40 -24.51 6.38 20.29
N THR A 41 -23.47 7.02 19.74
CA THR A 41 -22.52 6.32 18.86
C THR A 41 -21.56 5.50 19.72
N VAL A 42 -21.74 4.19 19.71
CA VAL A 42 -20.85 3.25 20.42
C VAL A 42 -19.59 3.02 19.59
N TRP A 43 -18.45 3.49 20.09
CA TRP A 43 -17.13 3.19 19.51
C TRP A 43 -16.65 1.83 20.01
N LEU A 44 -16.60 0.83 19.11
CA LEU A 44 -16.03 -0.49 19.41
C LEU A 44 -14.57 -0.54 18.92
N PRO A 45 -13.56 -0.48 19.81
CA PRO A 45 -12.18 -0.64 19.41
C PRO A 45 -11.92 -2.09 19.00
N SER A 46 -11.72 -2.33 17.70
CA SER A 46 -11.28 -3.62 17.18
C SER A 46 -9.77 -3.58 16.93
N ARG A 47 -9.07 -4.66 17.26
CA ARG A 47 -7.63 -4.81 16.96
C ARG A 47 -7.49 -5.58 15.66
N GLY A 48 -6.87 -4.98 14.66
CA GLY A 48 -6.42 -5.65 13.45
C GLY A 48 -4.91 -5.92 13.48
N LEU A 49 -4.45 -6.90 12.72
CA LEU A 49 -3.03 -7.02 12.42
C LEU A 49 -2.72 -6.10 11.25
N MET A 50 -1.84 -5.12 11.47
CA MET A 50 -1.32 -4.27 10.40
C MET A 50 -0.07 -4.92 9.81
N THR A 51 -0.07 -5.17 8.51
CA THR A 51 1.07 -5.69 7.77
C THR A 51 1.67 -4.61 6.87
N ALA A 52 2.95 -4.77 6.50
CA ALA A 52 3.61 -3.83 5.61
C ALA A 52 2.94 -3.80 4.23
N PHE A 53 2.76 -2.60 3.67
CA PHE A 53 2.19 -2.42 2.33
C PHE A 53 3.04 -3.06 1.23
N GLN A 54 4.37 -3.04 1.40
CA GLN A 54 5.33 -3.72 0.54
C GLN A 54 6.34 -4.48 1.38
N SER A 55 6.53 -5.76 1.07
CA SER A 55 7.54 -6.62 1.67
C SER A 55 8.26 -7.37 0.55
N SER A 56 9.59 -7.29 0.54
CA SER A 56 10.43 -7.95 -0.45
C SER A 56 11.56 -8.70 0.25
N THR A 57 11.77 -9.95 -0.15
CA THR A 57 12.90 -10.74 0.33
C THR A 57 14.08 -10.52 -0.61
N LEU A 58 15.22 -10.07 -0.08
CA LEU A 58 16.45 -9.90 -0.85
C LEU A 58 17.17 -11.26 -0.97
N SER A 59 17.38 -11.72 -2.20
CA SER A 59 18.22 -12.89 -2.49
C SER A 59 19.25 -12.53 -3.55
N ALA A 60 20.43 -13.14 -3.46
CA ALA A 60 21.45 -12.97 -4.48
C ALA A 60 21.06 -13.76 -5.74
N GLN A 61 21.04 -13.09 -6.89
CA GLN A 61 20.80 -13.74 -8.19
C GLN A 61 22.01 -14.56 -8.65
N VAL A 62 23.20 -14.16 -8.21
CA VAL A 62 24.47 -14.78 -8.57
C VAL A 62 25.21 -15.24 -7.32
N SER A 63 26.00 -16.30 -7.45
CA SER A 63 26.83 -16.82 -6.37
C SER A 63 28.18 -16.11 -6.38
N GLY A 64 28.63 -15.61 -5.23
CA GLY A 64 29.94 -14.99 -5.12
C GLY A 64 30.19 -14.48 -3.71
N GLU A 65 31.42 -14.01 -3.48
CA GLU A 65 31.82 -13.43 -2.21
C GLU A 65 31.31 -11.99 -2.08
N VAL A 66 30.79 -11.63 -0.90
CA VAL A 66 30.32 -10.27 -0.60
C VAL A 66 31.52 -9.41 -0.20
N ILE A 67 31.85 -8.42 -1.02
CA ILE A 67 32.95 -7.48 -0.77
C ILE A 67 32.49 -6.32 0.12
N GLU A 68 31.26 -5.83 -0.10
CA GLU A 68 30.78 -4.62 0.54
C GLU A 68 29.28 -4.71 0.84
N VAL A 69 28.90 -4.19 2.02
CA VAL A 69 27.50 -4.05 2.44
C VAL A 69 27.26 -2.59 2.82
N THR A 70 26.37 -1.95 2.07
CA THR A 70 26.00 -0.55 2.24
C THR A 70 25.21 -0.36 3.54
N ASP A 71 25.35 0.78 4.22
CA ASP A 71 24.57 1.12 5.43
C ASP A 71 23.05 1.11 5.17
N ALA A 72 22.64 1.43 3.94
CA ALA A 72 21.25 1.37 3.49
C ALA A 72 20.65 -0.05 3.54
N ALA A 73 21.48 -1.09 3.49
CA ALA A 73 21.06 -2.48 3.58
C ALA A 73 21.01 -3.02 5.02
N ARG A 74 21.49 -2.24 6.01
CA ARG A 74 21.44 -2.61 7.43
C ARG A 74 20.02 -2.43 7.98
N ALA A 75 19.74 -3.00 9.15
CA ALA A 75 18.39 -3.12 9.75
C ALA A 75 17.60 -1.81 9.98
N GLN A 76 18.18 -0.64 9.69
CA GLN A 76 17.54 0.68 9.80
C GLN A 76 17.78 1.57 8.56
N GLY A 77 18.33 1.01 7.48
CA GLY A 77 18.61 1.74 6.25
C GLY A 77 17.34 1.96 5.41
N GLN A 78 17.25 3.13 4.79
CA GLN A 78 16.27 3.41 3.74
C GLN A 78 16.95 3.25 2.39
N PHE A 79 16.30 2.59 1.45
CA PHE A 79 16.80 2.41 0.10
C PHE A 79 15.67 2.60 -0.91
N GLN A 80 16.05 3.06 -2.10
CA GLN A 80 15.15 3.24 -3.23
C GLN A 80 15.38 2.16 -4.27
N ARG A 81 14.47 2.06 -5.23
CA ARG A 81 14.59 1.12 -6.34
C ARG A 81 15.81 1.49 -7.19
N GLY A 82 16.76 0.55 -7.29
CA GLY A 82 17.98 0.72 -8.09
C GLY A 82 19.23 0.96 -7.25
N ASP A 83 19.10 1.13 -5.94
CA ASP A 83 20.26 1.32 -5.06
C ASP A 83 21.06 0.03 -4.90
N SER A 84 22.38 0.16 -4.90
CA SER A 84 23.29 -0.96 -4.64
C SER A 84 23.38 -1.22 -3.14
N LEU A 85 22.78 -2.33 -2.72
CA LEU A 85 22.74 -2.74 -1.32
C LEU A 85 23.95 -3.58 -0.92
N ILE A 86 24.38 -4.45 -1.83
CA ILE A 86 25.43 -5.44 -1.63
C ILE A 86 26.27 -5.50 -2.90
N LYS A 87 27.58 -5.49 -2.75
CA LYS A 87 28.52 -5.67 -3.86
C LYS A 87 29.18 -7.03 -3.76
N ILE A 88 29.06 -7.83 -4.82
CA ILE A 88 29.66 -9.16 -4.96
C ILE A 88 30.95 -9.03 -5.79
N ASP A 89 31.93 -9.89 -5.55
CA ASP A 89 33.15 -9.97 -6.38
C ASP A 89 32.79 -10.26 -7.85
N ASP A 90 33.27 -9.38 -8.73
CA ASP A 90 32.96 -9.36 -10.15
C ASP A 90 34.09 -9.91 -11.03
N ARG A 91 35.24 -10.32 -10.48
CA ARG A 91 36.44 -10.71 -11.26
C ARG A 91 36.16 -11.81 -12.28
N ASP A 92 35.56 -12.90 -11.83
CA ASP A 92 35.24 -14.05 -12.70
C ASP A 92 34.19 -13.67 -13.75
N TYR A 93 33.23 -12.82 -13.35
CA TYR A 93 32.19 -12.31 -14.26
C TYR A 93 32.74 -11.37 -15.32
N ARG A 94 33.70 -10.51 -14.95
CA ARG A 94 34.39 -9.61 -15.88
C ARG A 94 35.25 -10.38 -16.86
N ALA A 95 36.00 -11.38 -16.40
CA ALA A 95 36.77 -12.24 -17.29
C ALA A 95 35.85 -13.00 -18.28
N ALA A 96 34.71 -13.51 -17.82
CA ALA A 96 33.73 -14.16 -18.68
C ALA A 96 33.10 -13.18 -19.69
N LEU A 97 32.83 -11.94 -19.28
CA LEU A 97 32.33 -10.88 -20.15
C LEU A 97 33.35 -10.54 -21.25
N GLU A 98 34.60 -10.32 -20.88
CA GLU A 98 35.68 -10.02 -21.83
C GLU A 98 35.89 -11.16 -22.84
N LEU A 99 35.79 -12.42 -22.39
CA LEU A 99 35.85 -13.58 -23.29
C LEU A 99 34.66 -13.60 -24.26
N ALA A 100 33.44 -13.31 -23.79
CA ALA A 100 32.26 -13.23 -24.63
C ALA A 100 32.37 -12.10 -25.66
N GLU A 101 32.89 -10.94 -25.27
CA GLU A 101 33.14 -9.81 -26.17
C GLU A 101 34.20 -10.14 -27.23
N ALA A 102 35.29 -10.82 -26.84
CA ALA A 102 36.31 -11.29 -27.78
C ALA A 102 35.72 -12.26 -28.82
N ASN A 103 34.88 -13.20 -28.40
CA ASN A 103 34.19 -14.13 -29.30
C ASN A 103 33.28 -13.39 -30.30
N VAL A 104 32.58 -12.34 -29.86
CA VAL A 104 31.75 -11.51 -30.73
C VAL A 104 32.61 -10.76 -31.75
N GLN A 105 33.74 -10.21 -31.33
CA GLN A 105 34.68 -9.52 -32.22
C GLN A 105 35.29 -10.47 -33.25
N GLU A 106 35.69 -11.67 -32.84
CA GLU A 106 36.20 -12.70 -33.75
C GLU A 106 35.17 -13.08 -34.82
N ALA A 107 33.91 -13.30 -34.41
CA ALA A 107 32.82 -13.59 -35.34
C ALA A 107 32.56 -12.43 -36.32
N GLN A 108 32.65 -11.17 -35.86
CA GLN A 108 32.52 -10.00 -36.73
C GLN A 108 33.66 -9.90 -37.74
N VAL A 109 34.89 -10.18 -37.32
CA VAL A 109 36.06 -10.21 -38.20
C VAL A 109 35.90 -11.31 -39.25
N ALA A 110 35.48 -12.51 -38.85
CA ALA A 110 35.22 -13.61 -39.79
C ALA A 110 34.15 -13.22 -40.82
N LEU A 111 33.04 -12.62 -40.39
CA LEU A 111 31.99 -12.14 -41.30
C LEU A 111 32.52 -11.09 -42.29
N GLN A 112 33.34 -10.13 -41.83
CA GLN A 112 33.95 -9.14 -42.71
C GLN A 112 34.91 -9.77 -43.71
N GLN A 113 35.69 -10.78 -43.29
CA GLN A 113 36.59 -11.52 -44.17
C GLN A 113 35.81 -12.28 -45.24
N GLU A 114 34.74 -12.99 -44.88
CA GLU A 114 33.87 -13.68 -45.83
C GLU A 114 33.23 -12.70 -46.83
N GLN A 115 32.72 -11.56 -46.35
CA GLN A 115 32.14 -10.55 -47.23
C GLN A 115 33.17 -9.94 -48.18
N ALA A 116 34.39 -9.69 -47.69
CA ALA A 116 35.49 -9.18 -48.52
C ALA A 116 35.93 -10.21 -49.57
N GLN A 117 35.96 -11.50 -49.21
CA GLN A 117 36.24 -12.60 -50.15
C GLN A 117 35.16 -12.71 -51.22
N ALA A 118 33.88 -12.66 -50.83
CA ALA A 118 32.75 -12.68 -51.76
C ALA A 118 32.81 -11.52 -52.76
N ASN A 119 33.11 -10.30 -52.29
CA ASN A 119 33.27 -9.13 -53.14
C ASN A 119 34.43 -9.30 -54.15
N ARG A 120 35.59 -9.79 -53.71
CA ARG A 120 36.74 -10.04 -54.61
C ARG A 120 36.40 -11.05 -55.71
N LEU A 121 35.70 -12.13 -55.37
CA LEU A 121 35.29 -13.15 -56.35
C LEU A 121 34.29 -12.57 -57.36
N SER A 122 33.33 -11.76 -56.92
CA SER A 122 32.36 -11.11 -57.82
C SER A 122 32.99 -10.08 -58.78
N GLY A 123 34.10 -9.43 -58.39
CA GLY A 123 34.78 -8.41 -59.22
C GLY A 123 35.73 -8.95 -60.29
N THR A 124 36.16 -10.22 -60.19
CA THR A 124 37.26 -10.77 -61.02
C THR A 124 36.82 -11.22 -62.42
N GLY A 125 35.54 -11.11 -62.77
CA GLY A 125 34.99 -11.54 -64.07
C GLY A 125 35.34 -10.67 -65.31
N SER A 126 36.06 -9.56 -65.17
CA SER A 126 36.18 -8.54 -66.24
C SER A 126 37.54 -8.44 -66.97
N VAL A 127 38.57 -9.23 -66.59
CA VAL A 127 39.94 -9.06 -67.13
C VAL A 127 40.31 -10.06 -68.24
N LEU A 128 39.39 -10.93 -68.69
CA LEU A 128 39.63 -11.82 -69.84
C LEU A 128 39.15 -11.21 -71.18
N THR A 129 39.46 -9.95 -71.47
CA THR A 129 39.31 -9.40 -72.82
C THR A 129 40.55 -9.71 -73.67
N ARG A 130 40.57 -10.96 -74.15
CA ARG A 130 41.09 -11.43 -75.45
C ARG A 130 41.93 -10.39 -76.23
N THR A 131 43.24 -10.36 -76.02
CA THR A 131 44.19 -9.64 -76.87
C THR A 131 44.12 -10.20 -78.30
N PRO A 132 43.84 -9.41 -79.34
CA PRO A 132 43.84 -9.90 -80.70
C PRO A 132 45.29 -10.13 -81.15
N ARG A 133 45.64 -11.40 -81.39
CA ARG A 133 46.88 -11.81 -82.05
C ARG A 133 46.90 -11.20 -83.46
N ARG A 134 47.65 -10.11 -83.64
CA ARG A 134 47.90 -9.50 -84.95
C ARG A 134 48.44 -10.59 -85.88
N ARG A 135 47.67 -10.94 -86.91
CA ARG A 135 48.17 -11.65 -88.10
C ARG A 135 49.19 -10.72 -88.75
N ILE A 136 50.46 -11.09 -88.71
CA ILE A 136 51.44 -10.56 -89.66
C ILE A 136 51.24 -11.39 -90.93
N SER A 137 50.80 -10.68 -91.98
CA SER A 137 50.70 -11.13 -93.36
C SER A 137 51.80 -10.41 -94.13
N CYS A 138 52.45 -11.17 -95.01
CA CYS A 138 53.50 -10.81 -95.98
C CYS A 138 54.92 -10.65 -95.41
#